data_AF-A0A7W1E503-F1
#
_entry.id   AF-A0A7W1E503-F1
#
_cell.length_a   1.000
_cell.length_b   1.000
_cell.length_c   1.000
_cell.angle_alpha   90.00
_cell.angle_beta   90.00
_cell.angle_gamma   90.00
#
_symmetry.space_group_name_H-M   'P 1'
#
loop_
_entity.id
_entity.type
_entity.pdbx_description
1 polymer ?
#
loop_
_entity_poly.entity_id
_entity_poly.type
_entity_poly.pdbx_seq_one_letter_code
_entity_poly.pdbx_strand_id
1 'polypeptide(L)'
;MPVTAKLSRKFYERFGDEITGELVDWFNAVDTTYQTQLRELNDLNWERFKAELHAAKAELRGEMNAGFAEMRLEMERFRSSMMKWMFVYWTGMMA
;
A
#
# COMPACT_ATOMS: atom_id res chain seq x y z
N MET A 1 17.25 3.09 -21.04
CA MET A 1 17.60 2.74 -22.43
C MET A 1 17.04 3.85 -23.29
N PRO A 2 17.86 4.66 -23.97
CA PRO A 2 17.32 5.73 -24.82
C PRO A 2 16.48 5.10 -25.93
N VAL A 3 15.23 5.52 -26.05
CA VAL A 3 14.39 5.19 -27.20
C VAL A 3 14.82 6.14 -28.31
N THR A 4 15.63 5.68 -29.27
CA THR A 4 15.98 6.52 -30.41
C THR A 4 14.72 6.79 -31.22
N ALA A 5 14.16 7.99 -31.10
CA ALA A 5 13.12 8.42 -32.03
C ALA A 5 13.69 8.37 -33.46
N LYS A 6 13.03 7.59 -34.32
CA LYS A 6 13.41 7.45 -35.73
C LYS A 6 12.37 8.14 -36.59
N LEU A 7 12.78 9.21 -37.26
CA LEU A 7 11.97 9.89 -38.26
C LEU A 7 12.19 9.27 -39.64
N SER A 8 11.19 9.38 -40.51
CA SER A 8 11.25 8.81 -41.86
C SER A 8 12.22 9.59 -42.76
N ARG A 9 12.85 8.92 -43.72
CA ARG A 9 13.77 9.57 -44.68
C ARG A 9 13.14 10.72 -45.46
N LYS A 10 11.85 10.60 -45.81
CA LYS A 10 11.09 11.68 -46.46
C LYS A 10 10.97 12.95 -45.60
N PHE A 11 11.05 12.81 -44.28
CA PHE A 11 11.04 13.94 -43.35
C PHE A 11 12.39 14.67 -43.41
N TYR A 12 13.49 13.93 -43.36
CA TYR A 12 14.85 14.48 -43.55
C TYR A 12 14.99 15.18 -44.91
N GLU A 13 14.49 14.58 -46.00
CA GLU A 13 14.54 15.19 -47.34
C GLU A 13 13.74 16.50 -47.43
N ARG A 14 12.70 16.67 -46.61
CA ARG A 14 11.79 17.83 -46.68
C ARG A 14 12.20 18.96 -45.74
N PHE A 15 12.80 18.64 -44.59
CA PHE A 15 13.15 19.60 -43.54
C PHE A 15 14.66 19.77 -43.36
N GLY A 16 15.48 18.93 -44.00
CA GLY A 16 16.93 18.91 -43.85
C GLY A 16 17.39 18.11 -42.63
N ASP A 17 18.65 17.68 -42.67
CA ASP A 17 19.24 16.83 -41.63
C ASP A 17 19.43 17.57 -40.30
N GLU A 18 19.77 18.86 -40.35
CA GLU A 18 20.01 19.69 -39.17
C GLU A 18 18.75 19.85 -38.31
N ILE A 19 17.67 20.39 -38.89
CA ILE A 19 16.39 20.59 -38.20
C ILE A 19 15.82 19.26 -37.71
N THR A 20 15.95 18.20 -38.51
CA THR A 20 15.44 16.88 -38.13
C THR A 20 16.26 16.28 -36.97
N GLY A 21 17.57 16.49 -36.96
CA GLY A 21 18.45 16.06 -35.86
C GLY A 21 18.10 16.75 -34.54
N GLU A 22 17.95 18.08 -34.56
CA GLU A 22 17.56 18.84 -33.36
C GLU A 22 16.20 18.39 -32.79
N LEU A 23 15.24 18.07 -33.67
CA LEU A 23 13.92 17.60 -33.24
C LEU A 23 14.00 16.20 -32.58
N VAL A 24 14.82 15.30 -33.13
CA VAL A 24 15.06 13.97 -32.55
C VAL A 24 15.73 14.09 -31.19
N ASP A 25 16.74 14.95 -31.07
CA ASP A 25 17.45 15.18 -29.82
C ASP A 25 16.53 15.77 -28.74
N TRP A 26 15.70 16.76 -29.12
CA TRP A 26 14.68 17.29 -28.23
C TRP A 26 13.68 16.22 -27.79
N PHE A 27 13.18 15.40 -28.70
CA PHE A 27 12.22 14.34 -28.37
C PHE A 27 12.84 13.31 -27.41
N ASN A 28 14.08 12.89 -27.64
CA ASN A 28 14.79 11.96 -26.78
C ASN A 28 15.05 12.56 -25.38
N ALA A 29 15.36 13.86 -25.30
CA ALA A 29 15.52 14.57 -24.04
C ALA A 29 14.21 14.66 -23.26
N VAL A 30 13.10 14.94 -23.96
CA VAL A 30 11.75 14.97 -23.38
C VAL A 30 11.35 13.58 -22.87
N ASP A 31 11.51 12.52 -23.67
CA ASP A 31 11.21 11.13 -23.26
C ASP A 31 12.01 10.73 -22.03
N THR A 32 13.32 11.01 -22.01
CA THR A 32 14.19 10.72 -20.86
C THR A 32 13.72 11.46 -19.61
N THR A 33 13.34 12.73 -19.75
CA THR A 33 12.84 13.55 -18.66
C THR A 33 11.53 12.97 -18.10
N TYR A 34 10.57 12.64 -18.96
CA TYR A 34 9.30 12.06 -18.54
C TYR A 34 9.47 10.69 -17.89
N GLN A 35 10.29 9.80 -18.45
CA GLN A 35 10.57 8.50 -17.83
C GLN A 35 11.21 8.65 -16.45
N THR A 36 12.10 9.62 -16.28
CA THR A 36 12.73 9.93 -14.99
C THR A 36 11.70 10.43 -14.00
N GLN A 37 10.89 11.43 -14.37
CA GLN A 37 9.82 11.96 -13.52
C GLN A 37 8.80 10.87 -13.13
N LEU A 38 8.41 10.02 -14.08
CA LEU A 38 7.50 8.90 -13.79
C LEU A 38 8.10 7.92 -12.80
N ARG A 39 9.39 7.61 -12.93
CA ARG A 39 10.09 6.75 -11.97
C ARG A 39 10.15 7.40 -10.59
N GLU A 40 10.54 8.66 -10.51
CA GLU A 40 10.60 9.40 -9.23
C GLU A 40 9.24 9.48 -8.55
N LEU A 41 8.18 9.79 -9.29
CA LEU A 41 6.81 9.80 -8.77
C LEU A 41 6.36 8.41 -8.33
N ASN A 42 6.72 7.36 -9.09
CA ASN A 42 6.40 5.99 -8.72
C ASN A 42 7.11 5.60 -7.41
N ASP A 43 8.39 5.90 -7.29
CA ASP A 43 9.20 5.61 -6.09
C ASP A 43 8.62 6.34 -4.87
N LEU A 44 8.32 7.64 -5.00
CA LEU A 44 7.70 8.42 -3.92
C LEU A 44 6.32 7.87 -3.52
N ASN A 45 5.48 7.54 -4.50
CA ASN A 45 4.16 6.97 -4.22
C ASN A 45 4.25 5.58 -3.61
N TRP A 46 5.24 4.77 -4.01
CA TRP A 46 5.46 3.44 -3.48
C TRP A 46 5.93 3.47 -2.03
N GLU A 47 6.81 4.41 -1.67
CA GLU A 47 7.20 4.62 -0.28
C GLU A 47 6.02 5.09 0.59
N ARG A 48 5.20 6.03 0.10
CA ARG A 48 3.97 6.46 0.79
C ARG A 48 2.99 5.31 0.99
N PHE A 49 2.73 4.55 -0.07
CA PHE A 49 1.86 3.39 -0.03
C PHE A 49 2.34 2.34 0.99
N LYS A 50 3.65 2.03 1.01
CA LYS A 50 4.22 1.15 2.02
C LYS A 50 4.00 1.68 3.43
N ALA A 51 4.24 2.97 3.66
CA ALA A 51 4.05 3.58 4.98
C ALA A 51 2.58 3.47 5.44
N GLU A 52 1.62 3.80 4.58
CA GLU A 52 0.19 3.66 4.87
C GLU A 52 -0.21 2.20 5.12
N LEU A 53 0.29 1.26 4.31
CA LEU A 53 0.04 -0.17 4.48
C LEU A 53 0.58 -0.67 5.82
N HIS A 54 1.78 -0.23 6.22
CA HIS A 54 2.36 -0.57 7.50
C HIS A 54 1.56 0.01 8.68
N ALA A 55 1.08 1.25 8.56
CA ALA A 55 0.22 1.88 9.55
C ALA A 55 -1.11 1.12 9.69
N ALA A 56 -1.81 0.84 8.58
CA ALA A 56 -3.06 0.09 8.59
C ALA A 56 -2.89 -1.33 9.17
N LYS A 57 -1.77 -2.00 8.88
CA LYS A 57 -1.45 -3.31 9.47
C LYS A 57 -1.22 -3.23 10.97
N ALA A 58 -0.57 -2.16 11.45
CA ALA A 58 -0.35 -1.95 12.88
C ALA A 58 -1.67 -1.65 13.60
N GLU A 59 -2.53 -0.83 13.02
CA GLU A 59 -3.88 -0.52 13.51
C GLU A 59 -4.73 -1.80 13.63
N LEU A 60 -4.84 -2.58 12.55
CA LEU A 60 -5.60 -3.83 12.55
C LEU A 60 -5.09 -4.83 13.61
N ARG A 61 -3.76 -4.93 13.78
CA ARG A 61 -3.19 -5.76 14.85
C ARG A 61 -3.56 -5.24 16.23
N GLY A 62 -3.59 -3.92 16.42
CA GLY A 62 -4.03 -3.28 17.66
C GLY A 62 -5.47 -3.62 17.98
N GLU A 63 -6.38 -3.43 17.02
CA GLU A 63 -7.80 -3.73 17.15
C GLU A 63 -8.05 -5.21 17.45
N MET A 64 -7.39 -6.12 16.73
CA MET A 64 -7.50 -7.57 16.97
C MET A 64 -7.03 -7.93 18.38
N ASN A 65 -5.89 -7.39 18.82
CA ASN A 65 -5.37 -7.65 20.17
C ASN A 65 -6.32 -7.13 21.26
N ALA A 66 -6.90 -5.95 21.06
CA ALA A 66 -7.89 -5.38 21.96
C ALA A 66 -9.15 -6.25 22.03
N GLY A 67 -9.70 -6.66 20.88
CA GLY A 67 -10.86 -7.54 20.82
C GLY A 67 -10.60 -8.91 21.46
N PHE A 68 -9.42 -9.50 21.28
CA PHE A 68 -9.06 -10.75 21.96
C PHE A 68 -8.90 -10.57 23.47
N ALA A 69 -8.36 -9.44 23.94
CA ALA A 69 -8.26 -9.15 25.36
C ALA A 69 -9.65 -9.00 25.99
N GLU A 70 -10.56 -8.28 25.32
CA GLU A 70 -11.95 -8.13 25.74
C GLU A 70 -12.68 -9.48 25.81
N MET A 71 -12.59 -10.30 24.76
CA MET A 71 -13.20 -11.63 24.73
C MET A 71 -12.69 -12.53 25.88
N ARG A 72 -11.39 -12.46 26.20
CA ARG A 72 -10.83 -13.19 27.36
C ARG A 72 -11.43 -12.73 28.68
N LEU A 73 -11.62 -11.43 28.88
CA LEU A 73 -12.26 -10.89 30.08
C LEU A 73 -13.72 -11.32 30.17
N GLU A 74 -14.46 -11.31 29.06
CA GLU A 74 -15.83 -11.80 29.02
C GLU A 74 -15.93 -13.28 29.35
N MET A 75 -15.04 -14.12 28.81
CA MET A 75 -14.96 -15.54 29.15
C MET A 75 -14.71 -15.77 30.64
N GLU A 76 -13.77 -15.04 31.24
CA GLU A 76 -13.49 -15.15 32.68
C GLU A 76 -14.66 -14.67 33.55
N ARG A 77 -15.36 -13.61 33.12
CA ARG A 77 -16.59 -13.15 33.78
C ARG A 77 -17.70 -14.19 33.69
N PHE A 78 -17.91 -14.76 32.51
CA PHE A 78 -18.90 -15.82 32.30
C PHE A 78 -18.56 -17.05 33.17
N ARG A 79 -17.32 -17.51 33.14
CA ARG A 79 -16.83 -18.62 33.98
C ARG A 79 -17.06 -18.35 35.46
N SER A 80 -16.72 -17.15 35.93
CA SER A 80 -16.92 -16.75 37.34
C SER A 80 -18.39 -16.73 37.72
N SER A 81 -19.25 -16.20 36.85
CA SER A 81 -20.70 -16.19 37.04
C SER A 81 -21.26 -17.61 37.14
N MET A 82 -20.85 -18.49 36.22
CA MET A 82 -21.26 -19.89 36.20
C MET A 82 -20.86 -20.62 37.49
N MET A 83 -19.63 -20.42 37.98
CA MET A 83 -19.18 -20.99 39.25
C MET A 83 -20.02 -20.49 40.43
N LYS A 84 -20.31 -19.19 40.51
CA LYS A 84 -21.18 -18.63 41.57
C LYS A 84 -22.56 -19.29 41.56
N TRP A 85 -23.18 -19.42 40.39
CA TRP A 85 -24.50 -20.04 40.27
C TRP A 85 -24.48 -21.55 40.57
N MET A 86 -23.40 -22.26 40.23
CA MET A 86 -23.22 -23.65 40.63
C MET A 86 -23.19 -23.80 42.16
N PHE A 87 -22.49 -22.93 42.88
CA PHE A 87 -22.48 -22.96 44.35
C PHE A 87 -23.86 -22.66 44.93
N VAL A 88 -24.56 -21.63 44.43
CA VAL A 88 -25.94 -21.33 44.86
C VAL A 88 -26.84 -22.54 44.66
N TYR A 89 -26.77 -23.16 43.49
CA TYR A 89 -27.54 -24.37 43.16
C TYR A 89 -27.23 -25.52 44.13
N TRP A 90 -25.95 -25.81 44.37
CA TRP A 90 -25.54 -26.89 45.28
C TRP A 90 -25.99 -26.64 46.72
N THR A 91 -25.85 -25.41 47.22
CA THR A 91 -26.30 -25.09 48.59
C THR A 91 -27.81 -25.20 48.74
N GLY A 92 -28.58 -24.84 47.72
CA GLY A 92 -30.04 -24.99 47.73
C GLY A 92 -30.50 -26.44 47.62
N MET A 93 -29.68 -27.34 47.07
CA MET A 93 -29.99 -28.78 47.01
C MET A 93 -29.69 -29.51 48.33
N MET A 94 -28.83 -28.95 49.19
CA MET A 94 -28.42 -29.55 50.47
C MET A 94 -29.23 -29.03 51.68
N ALA A 95 -30.13 -28.07 51.48
CA ALA A 95 -31.05 -27.52 52.48
C ALA A 95 -32.45 -28.12 52.31
#